data_AF-A0A819R480-F1
#
_entry.id   AF-A0A819R480-F1
#
_cell.length_a   1.000
_cell.length_b   1.000
_cell.length_c   1.000
_cell.angle_alpha   90.00
_cell.angle_beta   90.00
_cell.angle_gamma   90.00
#
_symmetry.space_group_name_H-M   'P 1'
#
loop_
_entity.id
_entity.type
_entity.pdbx_description
1 polymer ?
#
loop_
_entity_poly.entity_id
_entity_poly.type
_entity_poly.pdbx_seq_one_letter_code
_entity_poly.pdbx_strand_id
1 'polypeptide(L)'
;MSSKQQQGLSSHRIRDSSELSVDHLNCSICQKLLWKPVACQSCETPFCSACIYQWLINNPKKCPNCDENYIERECPPFVTKLLAQLQIACFYESNGCKQIIPYERLDKHETECGYQYQQCPGCQSQILKKDFDNHTSSCASIELTCQDCKLIYKRGEAAKKHTEKICVKEQLRQLRDE
;
A
#
# COMPACT_ATOMS: atom_id res chain seq x y z
N MET A 1 -1.34 0.07 -8.16
CA MET A 1 -0.09 0.67 -7.64
C MET A 1 -0.27 0.98 -6.17
N SER A 2 0.12 0.06 -5.29
CA SER A 2 0.10 0.29 -3.84
C SER A 2 1.44 -0.15 -3.25
N SER A 3 2.52 0.25 -3.91
CA SER A 3 3.89 -0.04 -3.49
C SER A 3 4.37 1.09 -2.59
N LYS A 4 3.80 1.23 -1.40
CA LYS A 4 4.50 1.98 -0.35
C LYS A 4 5.58 1.06 0.19
N GLN A 5 6.71 0.98 -0.51
CA GLN A 5 7.95 0.53 0.11
C GLN A 5 8.27 1.57 1.20
N GLN A 6 7.78 1.32 2.40
CA GLN A 6 8.07 2.18 3.54
C GLN A 6 9.57 2.04 3.82
N GLN A 7 10.33 3.10 3.52
CA GLN A 7 11.75 3.19 3.85
C GLN A 7 11.98 3.16 5.37
N GLY A 8 10.94 3.25 6.20
CA GLY A 8 10.96 3.20 7.66
C GLY A 8 9.68 3.78 8.22
N LEU A 9 9.40 3.51 9.49
CA LEU A 9 8.23 4.02 10.19
C LEU A 9 8.54 5.36 10.87
N SER A 10 7.64 6.32 10.73
CA SER A 10 7.78 7.63 11.38
C SER A 10 7.59 7.53 12.90
N SER A 11 8.52 8.06 13.68
CA SER A 11 8.51 8.00 15.15
C SER A 11 7.27 8.63 15.80
N HIS A 12 6.69 9.68 15.20
CA HIS A 12 5.46 10.31 15.70
C HIS A 12 4.22 9.40 15.72
N ARG A 13 4.29 8.22 15.08
CA ARG A 13 3.22 7.23 15.07
C ARG A 13 3.29 6.28 16.26
N ILE A 14 4.40 6.26 17.01
CA ILE A 14 4.55 5.41 18.19
C ILE A 14 3.73 6.02 19.32
N ARG A 15 2.93 5.21 20.03
CA ARG A 15 2.01 5.67 21.07
C ARG A 15 2.38 5.24 22.48
N ASP A 16 3.10 4.13 22.63
CA ASP A 16 3.52 3.61 23.93
C ASP A 16 5.01 3.25 23.87
N SER A 17 5.86 4.24 24.15
CA SER A 17 7.33 4.11 24.12
C SER A 17 7.96 4.27 25.51
N SER A 18 7.15 4.28 26.56
CA SER A 18 7.50 4.82 27.88
C SER A 18 8.69 4.14 28.57
N GLU A 19 9.11 2.95 28.13
CA GLU A 19 10.17 2.17 28.76
C GLU A 19 11.22 1.59 27.78
N LEU A 20 11.15 1.92 26.48
CA LEU A 20 12.03 1.35 25.46
C LEU A 20 12.98 2.41 24.91
N SER A 21 14.30 2.15 24.98
CA SER A 21 15.30 2.96 24.28
C SER A 21 15.16 2.75 22.77
N VAL A 22 14.29 3.53 22.13
CA VAL A 22 14.02 3.48 20.69
C VAL A 22 15.22 3.91 19.83
N ASP A 23 16.26 4.46 20.45
CA ASP A 23 17.47 4.94 19.77
C ASP A 23 18.21 3.84 19.00
N HIS A 24 18.10 2.58 19.45
CA HIS A 24 18.70 1.42 18.78
C HIS A 24 17.81 0.79 17.70
N LEU A 25 16.60 1.33 17.49
CA LEU A 25 15.62 0.80 16.53
C LEU A 25 15.53 1.65 15.26
N ASN A 26 16.47 2.57 15.05
CA ASN A 26 16.50 3.42 13.87
C ASN A 26 17.39 2.84 12.78
N CYS A 27 16.97 2.94 11.53
CA CYS A 27 17.76 2.55 10.38
C CYS A 27 18.82 3.62 10.06
N SER A 28 20.09 3.22 9.92
CA SER A 28 21.19 4.14 9.60
C SER A 28 21.08 4.82 8.22
N ILE A 29 20.23 4.30 7.32
CA ILE A 29 20.04 4.88 5.98
C ILE A 29 18.96 5.97 6.00
N CYS A 30 17.78 5.69 6.55
CA CYS A 30 16.64 6.61 6.50
C CYS A 30 16.40 7.38 7.80
N GLN A 31 17.12 7.03 8.88
CA GLN A 31 17.02 7.66 10.20
C GLN A 31 15.61 7.59 10.83
N LYS A 32 14.82 6.60 10.43
CA LYS A 32 13.47 6.31 10.93
C LYS A 32 13.45 4.94 11.64
N LEU A 33 12.38 4.66 12.37
CA LEU A 33 12.16 3.36 12.99
C LEU A 33 12.21 2.26 11.93
N LEU A 34 12.93 1.18 12.23
CA LEU A 34 13.13 0.03 11.35
C LEU A 34 11.79 -0.53 10.86
N TRP A 35 11.70 -0.79 9.55
CA TRP A 35 10.55 -1.46 8.92
C TRP A 35 11.00 -2.70 8.17
N LYS A 36 10.42 -3.85 8.54
CA LYS A 36 10.81 -5.18 8.05
C LYS A 36 12.34 -5.30 7.95
N PRO A 37 13.06 -5.16 9.07
CA PRO A 37 14.50 -4.99 9.04
C PRO A 37 15.25 -6.27 8.71
N VAL A 38 16.38 -6.10 8.06
CA VAL A 38 17.41 -7.11 7.80
C VAL A 38 18.76 -6.55 8.27
N ALA A 39 19.72 -7.42 8.56
CA ALA A 39 21.02 -7.00 9.09
C ALA A 39 22.17 -7.44 8.18
N CYS A 40 23.31 -6.77 8.32
CA CYS A 40 24.56 -7.20 7.73
C CYS A 40 25.18 -8.35 8.55
N GLN A 41 25.68 -9.39 7.89
CA GLN A 41 26.38 -10.49 8.57
C GLN A 41 27.61 -10.06 9.36
N SER A 42 28.40 -9.13 8.82
CA SER A 42 29.69 -8.76 9.40
C SER A 42 29.58 -7.79 10.57
N CYS A 43 28.72 -6.77 10.50
CA CYS A 43 28.61 -5.72 11.54
C CYS A 43 27.29 -5.76 12.33
N GLU A 44 26.38 -6.68 12.00
CA GLU A 44 25.06 -6.88 12.65
C GLU A 44 24.12 -5.66 12.64
N THR A 45 24.50 -4.57 11.98
CA THR A 45 23.69 -3.35 11.88
C THR A 45 22.41 -3.61 11.11
N PRO A 46 21.24 -3.29 11.70
CA PRO A 46 19.96 -3.45 11.03
C PRO A 46 19.64 -2.28 10.09
N PHE A 47 19.00 -2.58 8.98
CA PHE A 47 18.46 -1.62 8.03
C PHE A 47 17.02 -2.00 7.67
N CYS A 48 16.20 -1.03 7.29
CA CYS A 48 14.94 -1.35 6.63
C CYS A 48 15.24 -2.11 5.33
N SER A 49 14.53 -3.21 5.07
CA SER A 49 14.72 -4.02 3.84
C SER A 49 14.71 -3.17 2.57
N ALA A 50 13.70 -2.30 2.42
CA ALA A 50 13.63 -1.38 1.28
C ALA A 50 14.83 -0.43 1.18
N CYS A 51 15.37 0.05 2.31
CA CYS A 51 16.52 0.96 2.31
C CYS A 51 17.80 0.27 1.86
N ILE A 52 18.09 -0.90 2.41
CA ILE A 52 19.31 -1.61 2.04
C ILE A 52 19.26 -2.11 0.60
N TYR A 53 18.10 -2.60 0.12
CA TYR A 53 17.96 -2.98 -1.29
C TYR A 53 18.14 -1.79 -2.22
N GLN A 54 17.59 -0.62 -1.88
CA GLN A 54 17.79 0.58 -2.67
C GLN A 54 19.27 1.05 -2.69
N TRP A 55 19.97 0.90 -1.57
CA TRP A 55 21.40 1.21 -1.46
C TRP A 55 22.25 0.30 -2.35
N LEU A 56 21.98 -1.00 -2.33
CA LEU A 56 22.75 -2.02 -3.06
C LEU A 56 22.61 -1.92 -4.58
N ILE A 57 21.55 -1.30 -5.10
CA ILE A 57 21.41 -0.99 -6.54
C ILE A 57 22.58 -0.12 -7.02
N ASN A 58 22.97 0.88 -6.23
CA ASN A 58 24.04 1.82 -6.58
C ASN A 58 25.40 1.42 -5.99
N ASN A 59 25.41 0.56 -4.98
CA ASN A 59 26.62 0.13 -4.28
C ASN A 59 26.63 -1.41 -4.17
N PRO A 60 26.89 -2.14 -5.27
CA PRO A 60 26.79 -3.59 -5.29
C PRO A 60 27.65 -4.23 -4.21
N LYS A 61 27.02 -5.04 -3.36
CA LYS A 61 27.63 -5.76 -2.22
C LYS A 61 28.29 -4.86 -1.16
N LYS A 62 28.19 -3.53 -1.18
CA LYS A 62 28.84 -2.69 -0.17
C LYS A 62 27.94 -2.45 1.04
N CYS A 63 28.39 -2.79 2.25
CA CYS A 63 27.67 -2.45 3.46
C CYS A 63 27.66 -0.92 3.70
N PRO A 64 26.54 -0.30 4.09
CA PRO A 64 26.50 1.12 4.44
C PRO A 64 27.22 1.45 5.77
N ASN A 65 27.44 0.47 6.65
CA ASN A 65 27.90 0.69 8.02
C ASN A 65 29.30 0.13 8.30
N CYS A 66 29.86 -0.71 7.44
CA CYS A 66 31.20 -1.25 7.58
C CYS A 66 31.88 -1.41 6.21
N ASP A 67 33.18 -1.68 6.21
CA ASP A 67 33.97 -1.83 4.99
C ASP A 67 33.83 -3.23 4.32
N GLU A 68 33.09 -4.14 4.97
CA GLU A 68 32.86 -5.49 4.47
C GLU A 68 31.74 -5.56 3.44
N ASN A 69 31.73 -6.67 2.68
CA ASN A 69 30.61 -6.95 1.78
C ASN A 69 29.31 -7.16 2.58
N TYR A 70 28.23 -6.55 2.13
CA TYR A 70 26.90 -6.82 2.66
C TYR A 70 26.47 -8.24 2.28
N ILE A 71 26.38 -9.08 3.30
CA ILE A 71 25.70 -10.36 3.25
C ILE A 71 24.48 -10.24 4.15
N GLU A 72 23.30 -10.46 3.58
CA GLU A 72 22.04 -10.36 4.31
C GLU A 72 21.91 -11.47 5.35
N ARG A 73 21.42 -11.11 6.53
CA ARG A 73 20.94 -12.04 7.55
C ARG A 73 19.70 -11.50 8.24
N GLU A 74 19.05 -12.39 8.96
CA GLU A 74 17.97 -12.00 9.87
C GLU A 74 18.47 -11.02 10.93
N CYS A 75 17.61 -10.06 11.25
CA CYS A 75 17.87 -9.06 12.27
C CYS A 75 18.07 -9.72 13.65
N PRO A 76 19.01 -9.25 14.49
CA PRO A 76 19.23 -9.83 15.82
C PRO A 76 17.93 -9.95 16.63
N PRO A 77 17.68 -11.09 17.34
CA PRO A 77 16.42 -11.34 18.03
C PRO A 77 16.03 -10.28 19.06
N PHE A 78 17.00 -9.56 19.63
CA PHE A 78 16.74 -8.44 20.54
C PHE A 78 16.00 -7.30 19.82
N VAL A 79 16.43 -6.93 18.60
CA VAL A 79 15.81 -5.85 17.83
C VAL A 79 14.37 -6.21 17.44
N THR A 80 14.13 -7.45 16.98
CA THR A 80 12.79 -7.91 16.61
C THR A 80 11.86 -7.96 17.82
N LYS A 81 12.34 -8.42 18.99
CA LYS A 81 11.58 -8.41 20.25
C LYS A 81 11.20 -6.99 20.69
N LEU A 82 12.12 -6.03 20.61
CA LEU A 82 11.83 -4.64 20.96
C LEU A 82 10.81 -4.03 19.99
N LEU A 83 10.95 -4.28 18.68
CA LEU A 83 9.97 -3.81 17.69
C LEU A 83 8.57 -4.38 17.95
N ALA A 84 8.47 -5.66 18.30
CA ALA A 84 7.19 -6.32 18.58
C ALA A 84 6.42 -5.71 19.76
N GLN A 85 7.12 -5.06 20.71
CA GLN A 85 6.49 -4.40 21.86
C GLN A 85 5.86 -3.05 21.49
N LEU A 86 6.19 -2.48 20.33
CA LEU A 86 5.71 -1.16 19.94
C LEU A 86 4.23 -1.17 19.53
N GLN A 87 3.51 -0.17 20.05
CA GLN A 87 2.15 0.18 19.63
C GLN A 87 2.20 1.38 18.68
N ILE A 88 1.67 1.19 17.47
CA ILE A 88 1.85 2.12 16.35
C ILE A 88 0.49 2.55 15.81
N ALA A 89 0.25 3.86 15.76
CA ALA A 89 -0.91 4.44 15.12
C ALA A 89 -0.91 4.16 13.60
N CYS A 90 -2.07 3.84 13.04
CA CYS A 90 -2.25 3.61 11.61
C CYS A 90 -1.69 4.75 10.75
N PHE A 91 -1.08 4.44 9.60
CA PHE A 91 -0.67 5.46 8.63
C PHE A 91 -1.84 6.37 8.18
N TYR A 92 -3.06 5.82 8.14
CA TYR A 92 -4.28 6.51 7.72
C TYR A 92 -5.00 7.21 8.89
N GLU A 93 -4.31 7.53 9.99
CA GLU A 93 -4.87 8.29 11.12
C GLU A 93 -5.46 9.63 10.67
N SER A 94 -4.77 10.36 9.79
CA SER A 94 -5.27 11.61 9.19
C SER A 94 -6.54 11.44 8.36
N ASN A 95 -6.77 10.24 7.81
CA ASN A 95 -7.99 9.92 7.07
C ASN A 95 -9.13 9.47 7.99
N GLY A 96 -8.88 9.30 9.29
CA GLY A 96 -9.85 8.92 10.31
C GLY A 96 -9.64 7.54 10.94
N CYS A 97 -8.58 6.79 10.58
CA CYS A 97 -8.28 5.51 11.22
C CYS A 97 -7.65 5.71 12.61
N LYS A 98 -8.43 5.53 13.68
CA LYS A 98 -7.96 5.69 15.06
C LYS A 98 -7.33 4.43 15.66
N GLN A 99 -7.05 3.42 14.85
CA GLN A 99 -6.51 2.16 15.35
C GLN A 99 -5.03 2.32 15.73
N ILE A 100 -4.69 1.75 16.89
CA ILE A 100 -3.33 1.55 17.36
C ILE A 100 -3.04 0.06 17.22
N ILE A 101 -1.99 -0.28 16.48
CA ILE A 101 -1.71 -1.64 16.02
C ILE A 101 -0.31 -2.04 16.50
N PRO A 102 -0.13 -3.27 17.00
CA PRO A 102 1.21 -3.81 17.25
C PRO A 102 2.04 -3.86 15.98
N TYR A 103 3.34 -3.61 16.07
CA TYR A 103 4.27 -3.57 14.93
C TYR A 103 4.09 -4.77 13.96
N GLU A 104 3.99 -5.99 14.49
CA GLU A 104 3.86 -7.24 13.71
C GLU A 104 2.60 -7.28 12.83
N ARG A 105 1.52 -6.64 13.27
CA ARG A 105 0.23 -6.65 12.55
C ARG A 105 0.01 -5.41 11.69
N LEU A 106 0.95 -4.46 11.72
CA LEU A 106 0.79 -3.16 11.08
C LEU A 106 0.65 -3.28 9.55
N ASP A 107 1.48 -4.10 8.91
CA ASP A 107 1.49 -4.28 7.45
C ASP A 107 0.17 -4.85 6.93
N LYS A 108 -0.34 -5.86 7.63
CA LYS A 108 -1.65 -6.46 7.33
C LYS A 108 -2.76 -5.43 7.49
N HIS A 109 -2.79 -4.73 8.63
CA HIS A 109 -3.78 -3.70 8.89
C HIS A 109 -3.77 -2.62 7.81
N GLU A 110 -2.60 -2.07 7.45
CA GLU A 110 -2.51 -0.97 6.47
C GLU A 110 -2.91 -1.40 5.06
N THR A 111 -2.64 -2.65 4.67
CA THR A 111 -3.08 -3.22 3.39
C THR A 111 -4.60 -3.39 3.32
N GLU A 112 -5.22 -3.72 4.44
CA GLU A 112 -6.65 -3.97 4.54
C GLU A 112 -7.45 -2.72 4.98
N CYS A 113 -6.78 -1.64 5.39
CA CYS A 113 -7.39 -0.49 6.04
C CYS A 113 -8.47 0.18 5.18
N GLY A 114 -9.69 0.26 5.72
CA GLY A 114 -10.82 0.92 5.06
C GLY A 114 -10.66 2.43 4.85
N TYR A 115 -9.69 3.05 5.53
CA TYR A 115 -9.38 4.48 5.41
C TYR A 115 -8.31 4.80 4.36
N GLN A 116 -7.84 3.79 3.62
CA GLN A 116 -7.04 3.99 2.43
C GLN A 116 -7.90 4.61 1.30
N TYR A 117 -7.37 5.60 0.59
CA TYR A 117 -8.03 6.10 -0.62
C TYR A 117 -7.81 5.18 -1.82
N GLN A 118 -8.85 5.04 -2.62
CA GLN A 118 -8.86 4.38 -3.92
C GLN A 118 -9.46 5.32 -4.96
N GLN A 119 -8.87 5.35 -6.14
CA GLN A 119 -9.35 6.18 -7.24
C GLN A 119 -10.49 5.46 -7.96
N CYS A 120 -11.64 6.13 -8.10
CA CYS A 120 -12.74 5.60 -8.88
C CYS A 120 -12.37 5.54 -10.37
N PRO A 121 -12.56 4.40 -11.06
CA PRO A 121 -12.22 4.28 -12.49
C PRO A 121 -13.12 5.14 -13.39
N GLY A 122 -14.32 5.50 -12.92
CA GLY A 122 -15.26 6.34 -13.66
C GLY A 122 -15.02 7.83 -13.45
N CYS A 123 -15.28 8.33 -12.23
CA CYS A 123 -15.24 9.76 -11.95
C CYS A 123 -13.86 10.27 -11.50
N GLN A 124 -12.86 9.39 -11.37
CA GLN A 124 -11.49 9.70 -10.95
C GLN A 124 -11.36 10.31 -9.55
N SER A 125 -12.45 10.41 -8.78
CA SER A 125 -12.41 10.90 -7.39
C SER A 125 -11.71 9.91 -6.47
N GLN A 126 -11.04 10.44 -5.44
CA GLN A 126 -10.44 9.65 -4.36
C GLN A 126 -11.52 9.30 -3.34
N ILE A 127 -11.84 8.02 -3.21
CA ILE A 127 -12.88 7.48 -2.33
C ILE A 127 -12.22 6.60 -1.28
N LEU A 128 -12.66 6.66 -0.02
CA LEU A 128 -12.16 5.75 1.01
C LEU A 128 -12.57 4.31 0.65
N LYS A 129 -11.68 3.35 0.85
CA LYS A 129 -11.89 1.93 0.53
C LYS A 129 -13.18 1.38 1.16
N LYS A 130 -13.50 1.78 2.40
CA LYS A 130 -14.74 1.40 3.08
C LYS A 130 -16.02 1.90 2.38
N ASP A 131 -15.93 2.98 1.61
CA ASP A 131 -17.04 3.62 0.90
C ASP A 131 -16.99 3.34 -0.61
N PHE A 132 -15.96 2.63 -1.09
CA PHE A 132 -15.68 2.43 -2.50
C PHE A 132 -16.76 1.60 -3.20
N ASP A 133 -17.24 0.52 -2.59
CA ASP A 133 -18.29 -0.33 -3.15
C ASP A 133 -19.63 0.42 -3.26
N ASN A 134 -19.97 1.22 -2.25
CA ASN A 134 -21.17 2.06 -2.26
C ASN A 134 -21.10 3.14 -3.36
N HIS A 135 -19.95 3.80 -3.49
CA HIS A 135 -19.71 4.77 -4.55
C HIS A 135 -19.76 4.13 -5.94
N THR A 136 -19.03 3.03 -6.16
CA THR A 136 -18.95 2.39 -7.48
C THR A 136 -20.29 1.77 -7.91
N SER A 137 -21.14 1.37 -6.98
CA SER A 137 -22.50 0.89 -7.29
C SER A 137 -23.44 2.00 -7.80
N SER A 138 -23.14 3.26 -7.51
CA SER A 138 -23.98 4.42 -7.85
C SER A 138 -23.30 5.47 -8.76
N CYS A 139 -21.99 5.36 -8.98
CA CYS A 139 -21.21 6.31 -9.78
C CYS A 139 -21.72 6.37 -11.24
N ALA A 140 -22.11 7.57 -11.67
CA ALA A 140 -22.63 7.82 -13.02
C ALA A 140 -21.55 7.68 -14.11
N SER A 141 -20.28 7.91 -13.76
CA SER A 141 -19.17 7.94 -14.71
C SER A 141 -18.53 6.58 -14.96
N ILE A 142 -18.96 5.52 -14.26
CA ILE A 142 -18.46 4.16 -14.50
C ILE A 142 -18.96 3.67 -15.85
N GLU A 143 -18.03 3.14 -16.64
CA GLU A 143 -18.32 2.49 -17.91
C GLU A 143 -18.84 1.07 -17.65
N LEU A 144 -19.95 0.76 -18.30
CA LEU A 144 -20.59 -0.55 -18.31
C LEU A 144 -20.47 -1.12 -19.72
N THR A 145 -20.21 -2.42 -19.80
CA THR A 145 -20.23 -3.16 -21.06
C THR A 145 -21.52 -3.95 -21.15
N CYS A 146 -22.31 -3.71 -22.18
CA CYS A 146 -23.49 -4.53 -22.45
C CYS A 146 -23.06 -5.98 -22.74
N GLN A 147 -23.66 -6.96 -22.07
CA GLN A 147 -23.32 -8.37 -22.31
C GLN A 147 -23.83 -8.85 -23.68
N ASP A 148 -24.93 -8.28 -24.14
CA ASP A 148 -25.67 -8.68 -25.34
C ASP A 148 -25.09 -8.07 -26.63
N CYS A 149 -24.70 -6.79 -26.61
CA CYS A 149 -24.18 -6.09 -27.78
C CYS A 149 -22.73 -5.58 -27.64
N LYS A 150 -22.06 -5.86 -26.51
CA LYS A 150 -20.68 -5.43 -26.21
C LYS A 150 -20.41 -3.92 -26.23
N LEU A 151 -21.43 -3.09 -26.42
CA LEU A 151 -21.30 -1.63 -26.38
C LEU A 151 -20.88 -1.17 -24.98
N ILE A 152 -19.87 -0.29 -24.93
CA ILE A 152 -19.40 0.35 -23.71
C ILE A 152 -20.07 1.72 -23.58
N TYR A 153 -20.65 2.01 -22.41
CA TYR A 153 -21.31 3.28 -22.13
C TYR A 153 -21.23 3.64 -20.65
N LYS A 154 -21.29 4.93 -20.31
CA LYS A 154 -21.32 5.37 -18.91
C LYS A 154 -22.68 5.10 -18.28
N ARG A 155 -22.71 4.67 -17.02
CA ARG A 155 -23.96 4.38 -16.28
C ARG A 155 -24.96 5.55 -16.34
N GLY A 156 -24.50 6.78 -16.12
CA GLY A 156 -25.35 7.97 -16.17
C GLY A 156 -25.90 8.29 -17.56
N GLU A 157 -25.33 7.71 -18.62
CA GLU A 157 -25.75 7.89 -20.01
C GLU A 157 -26.57 6.70 -20.53
N ALA A 158 -26.81 5.65 -19.73
CA ALA A 158 -27.50 4.44 -20.14
C ALA A 158 -28.85 4.72 -20.82
N ALA A 159 -29.66 5.59 -20.22
CA ALA A 159 -30.97 5.98 -20.76
C ALA A 159 -30.92 6.65 -22.15
N LYS A 160 -29.77 7.22 -22.55
CA LYS A 160 -29.58 7.91 -23.84
C LYS A 160 -28.79 7.06 -24.83
N LYS A 161 -27.71 6.41 -24.38
CA LYS A 161 -26.75 5.70 -25.23
C LYS A 161 -27.00 4.21 -25.35
N HIS A 162 -27.80 3.61 -24.46
CA HIS A 162 -28.05 2.18 -24.46
C HIS A 162 -29.49 1.86 -24.04
N THR A 163 -30.44 2.19 -24.92
CA THR A 163 -31.84 1.71 -24.83
C THR A 163 -31.99 0.35 -25.49
N GLU A 164 -33.07 -0.39 -25.22
CA GLU A 164 -33.36 -1.69 -25.87
C GLU A 164 -33.23 -1.61 -27.40
N LYS A 165 -33.77 -0.55 -28.01
CA LYS A 165 -33.68 -0.32 -29.46
C LYS A 165 -32.24 -0.16 -29.93
N ILE A 166 -31.40 0.55 -29.16
CA ILE A 166 -29.98 0.74 -29.50
C ILE A 166 -29.23 -0.59 -29.33
N CYS A 167 -29.51 -1.33 -28.26
CA CYS A 167 -28.91 -2.64 -27.99
C CYS A 167 -29.16 -3.62 -29.15
N VAL A 168 -30.43 -3.87 -29.49
CA VAL A 168 -30.81 -4.80 -30.57
C VAL A 168 -30.23 -4.36 -31.92
N LYS A 169 -30.24 -3.06 -32.21
CA LYS A 169 -29.64 -2.52 -33.45
C LYS A 169 -28.14 -2.82 -33.54
N GLU A 170 -27.42 -2.74 -32.42
CA GLU A 170 -25.99 -2.99 -32.38
C GLU A 170 -25.67 -4.49 -32.50
N GLN A 171 -26.48 -5.37 -31.90
CA GLN A 171 -26.38 -6.82 -32.11
C GLN A 171 -26.57 -7.20 -33.59
N LEU A 172 -27.58 -6.62 -34.25
CA LEU A 172 -27.83 -6.86 -35.68
C LEU A 172 -26.73 -6.29 -36.58
N ARG A 173 -25.96 -5.29 -36.13
CA ARG A 173 -24.78 -4.82 -36.88
C ARG A 173 -23.66 -5.85 -36.81
N GLN A 174 -23.37 -6.32 -35.60
CA GLN A 174 -22.31 -7.32 -35.37
C GLN A 174 -22.57 -8.62 -36.14
N LEU A 175 -23.82 -9.10 -36.20
CA LEU A 175 -24.20 -10.29 -36.99
C LEU A 175 -24.10 -10.11 -38.51
N ARG A 176 -23.93 -8.87 -39.02
CA ARG A 176 -23.77 -8.58 -40.46
C ARG A 176 -22.32 -8.36 -40.87
N ASP A 177 -21.44 -8.12 -39.90
CA ASP A 177 -20.02 -7.89 -40.11
C ASP A 177 -19.17 -9.18 -39.87
N GLU A 178 -19.83 -10.29 -39.52
CA GLU A 178 -19.31 -11.68 -39.47
C GLU A 178 -19.68 -12.47 -40.73
#